data_AF-A0A1Q3P9G1-F1
#
_entry.id   AF-A0A1Q3P9G1-F1
#
_cell.length_a   1.000
_cell.length_b   1.000
_cell.length_c   1.000
_cell.angle_alpha   90.00
_cell.angle_beta   90.00
_cell.angle_gamma   90.00
#
_symmetry.space_group_name_H-M   'P 1'
#
loop_
_entity.id
_entity.type
_entity.pdbx_description
1 polymer ?
#
loop_
_entity_poly.entity_id
_entity_poly.type
_entity_poly.pdbx_seq_one_letter_code
_entity_poly.pdbx_strand_id
1 'polypeptide(L)'
;MKNILKQIIESNKQVETAEKAAAAAEIANPSTKDSRRNFLRKTAVGGMALGGFMSMSTEDTIAQATSKVSRASKPSELKITDLRYCIVQNVGRTPIIRIDTNQGIYGLGEVRDGADERYALFLKSHLLGQNPCNVEQLFKSIKQFGYHGRQAGGVCGVEMALWDLCGKAYGVPCWQLLGGRYRDKVRLYADTPESNDINEFKQKIKYRTQDQGYTWLKMDISIGMLRNSEGGVVNNKFWGGGFSQWAGDYHSYANTKHPFTAIQITPKGLDEMAKVVEEVRNVVGYEIPLSSDHYGHFDLNNGIRLGKALDKYRLAWLEDMVPWEYTDQWKTISDALETPTLTGEDIYLKEGFKALIEQRAVDIVHPDLASSGGLLETKRIGDYAEDHGIAMAMHFAGTPVSFMANVHCAAATQNFLALEHHSVDVTWWESLVKTTDGRKLIDKGYAPVPLEAPGLGIELNEEEVKKHLHPKDKSFFAPTPDWNEKRSHDRLWS
;
A
#
# COMPACT_ATOMS: atom_id res chain seq x y z
N MET A 1 22.70 22.68 -44.14
CA MET A 1 21.50 22.47 -43.29
C MET A 1 20.34 23.44 -43.57
N LYS A 2 20.53 24.77 -43.62
CA LYS A 2 19.41 25.73 -43.82
C LYS A 2 18.66 25.62 -45.16
N ASN A 3 19.33 25.27 -46.28
CA ASN A 3 18.67 25.13 -47.59
C ASN A 3 17.85 23.83 -47.73
N ILE A 4 18.33 22.73 -47.13
CA ILE A 4 17.61 21.44 -47.12
C ILE A 4 16.33 21.57 -46.29
N LEU A 5 16.40 22.27 -45.14
CA LEU A 5 15.22 22.51 -44.29
C LEU A 5 14.14 23.33 -45.03
N LYS A 6 14.55 24.36 -45.79
CA LYS A 6 13.62 25.14 -46.63
C LYS A 6 12.99 24.30 -47.74
N GLN A 7 13.76 23.43 -48.40
CA GLN A 7 13.24 22.52 -49.42
C GLN A 7 12.25 21.51 -48.85
N ILE A 8 12.50 20.97 -47.65
CA ILE A 8 11.58 20.07 -46.95
C ILE A 8 10.28 20.81 -46.58
N ILE A 9 10.37 22.04 -46.07
CA ILE A 9 9.19 22.86 -45.74
C ILE A 9 8.36 23.17 -47.00
N GLU A 10 9.00 23.55 -48.10
CA GLU A 10 8.31 23.83 -49.36
C GLU A 10 7.63 22.57 -49.93
N SER A 11 8.34 21.43 -49.88
CA SER A 11 7.81 20.13 -50.31
C SER A 11 6.61 19.71 -49.46
N ASN A 12 6.69 19.86 -48.13
CA ASN A 12 5.59 19.51 -47.24
C ASN A 12 4.36 20.41 -47.48
N LYS A 13 4.56 21.71 -47.70
CA LYS A 13 3.46 22.62 -48.05
C LYS A 13 2.76 22.23 -49.35
N GLN A 14 3.51 21.77 -50.35
CA GLN A 14 2.93 21.31 -51.62
C GLN A 14 2.12 20.03 -51.44
N VAL A 15 2.63 19.07 -50.65
CA VAL A 15 1.91 17.83 -50.29
C VAL A 15 0.63 18.15 -49.53
N GLU A 16 0.69 18.99 -48.49
CA GLU A 16 -0.48 19.40 -47.71
C GLU A 16 -1.53 20.13 -48.57
N THR A 17 -1.09 20.95 -49.52
CA THR A 17 -2.00 21.65 -50.44
C THR A 17 -2.70 20.67 -51.38
N ALA A 18 -1.96 19.69 -51.91
CA ALA A 18 -2.51 18.64 -52.77
C ALA A 18 -3.49 17.73 -52.01
N GLU A 19 -3.18 17.36 -50.77
CA GLU A 19 -4.06 16.55 -49.92
C GLU A 19 -5.34 17.30 -49.54
N LYS A 20 -5.25 18.61 -49.24
CA LYS A 20 -6.43 19.46 -49.00
C LYS A 20 -7.33 19.55 -50.23
N ALA A 21 -6.75 19.73 -51.42
CA ALA A 21 -7.51 19.77 -52.66
C ALA A 21 -8.17 18.42 -52.98
N ALA A 22 -7.46 17.31 -52.75
CA ALA A 22 -8.00 15.96 -52.93
C ALA A 22 -9.14 15.66 -51.96
N ALA A 23 -8.99 16.01 -50.67
CA ALA A 23 -10.02 15.83 -49.66
C ALA A 23 -11.26 16.69 -49.95
N ALA A 24 -11.08 17.94 -50.38
CA ALA A 24 -12.19 18.81 -50.79
C ALA A 24 -12.93 18.25 -52.00
N ALA A 25 -12.21 17.73 -53.00
CA ALA A 25 -12.80 17.10 -54.18
C ALA A 25 -13.56 15.80 -53.83
N GLU A 26 -13.04 14.99 -52.90
CA GLU A 26 -13.69 13.77 -52.41
C GLU A 26 -14.96 14.07 -51.61
N ILE A 27 -14.95 15.14 -50.80
CA ILE A 27 -16.11 15.60 -50.01
C ILE A 27 -17.20 16.18 -50.93
N ALA A 28 -16.81 16.91 -51.98
CA ALA A 28 -17.72 17.50 -52.95
C ALA A 28 -18.26 16.47 -53.97
N ASN A 29 -17.69 15.27 -54.04
CA ASN A 29 -18.12 14.23 -54.97
C ASN A 29 -19.44 13.58 -54.50
N PRO A 30 -20.55 13.72 -55.26
CA PRO A 30 -21.86 13.17 -54.87
C PRO A 30 -21.91 11.64 -54.85
N SER A 31 -20.91 10.95 -55.40
CA SER A 31 -20.83 9.48 -55.43
C SER A 31 -20.09 8.88 -54.21
N THR A 32 -19.51 9.70 -53.34
CA THR A 32 -18.81 9.24 -52.13
C THR A 32 -19.82 8.75 -51.09
N LYS A 33 -19.81 7.45 -50.78
CA LYS A 33 -20.74 6.83 -49.81
C LYS A 33 -20.60 7.46 -48.41
N ASP A 34 -21.72 7.75 -47.76
CA ASP A 34 -21.77 8.25 -46.38
C ASP A 34 -21.39 7.15 -45.37
N SER A 35 -20.13 7.17 -44.93
CA SER A 35 -19.63 6.33 -43.82
C SER A 35 -19.50 7.14 -42.52
N ARG A 36 -19.43 6.48 -41.35
CA ARG A 36 -19.14 7.16 -40.06
C ARG A 36 -17.88 8.04 -40.10
N ARG A 37 -16.86 7.63 -40.87
CA ARG A 37 -15.63 8.41 -41.10
C ARG A 37 -15.89 9.66 -41.94
N ASN A 38 -16.80 9.58 -42.92
CA ASN A 38 -17.23 10.72 -43.73
C ASN A 38 -18.13 11.68 -42.94
N PHE A 39 -19.01 11.15 -42.06
CA PHE A 39 -19.80 11.94 -41.12
C PHE A 39 -18.91 12.73 -40.15
N LEU A 40 -17.89 12.09 -39.54
CA LEU A 40 -16.93 12.76 -38.66
C LEU A 40 -16.08 13.82 -39.38
N ARG A 41 -15.71 13.60 -40.65
CA ARG A 41 -15.04 14.63 -41.47
C ARG A 41 -15.98 15.79 -41.81
N LYS A 42 -17.23 15.49 -42.19
CA LYS A 42 -18.27 16.51 -42.44
C LYS A 42 -18.66 17.28 -41.18
N THR A 43 -18.63 16.68 -39.99
CA THR A 43 -18.87 17.36 -38.71
C THR A 43 -17.62 18.08 -38.17
N ALA A 44 -16.41 17.59 -38.46
CA ALA A 44 -15.19 18.35 -38.20
C ALA A 44 -15.11 19.62 -39.05
N VAL A 45 -15.75 19.66 -40.23
CA VAL A 45 -15.89 20.86 -41.06
C VAL A 45 -17.16 21.67 -40.75
N GLY A 46 -18.28 21.00 -40.49
CA GLY A 46 -19.59 21.62 -40.21
C GLY A 46 -19.77 22.12 -38.78
N GLY A 47 -19.05 21.55 -37.81
CA GLY A 47 -18.98 22.03 -36.43
C GLY A 47 -18.04 23.23 -36.24
N MET A 48 -17.30 23.64 -37.28
CA MET A 48 -16.48 24.85 -37.31
C MET A 48 -17.26 26.13 -37.64
N ALA A 49 -18.60 26.06 -37.72
CA ALA A 49 -19.45 27.22 -38.01
C ALA A 49 -19.86 28.03 -36.76
N LEU A 50 -18.92 28.26 -35.84
CA LEU A 50 -19.00 29.33 -34.84
C LEU A 50 -17.80 30.26 -35.01
N GLY A 51 -17.75 30.95 -36.16
CA GLY A 51 -17.17 32.28 -36.43
C GLY A 51 -15.72 32.64 -36.05
N GLY A 52 -15.07 31.96 -35.12
CA GLY A 52 -13.82 32.40 -34.48
C GLY A 52 -12.57 31.61 -34.88
N PHE A 53 -12.70 30.52 -35.63
CA PHE A 53 -11.57 29.60 -35.91
C PHE A 53 -11.14 29.53 -37.39
N MET A 54 -11.83 30.21 -38.31
CA MET A 54 -11.51 30.12 -39.75
C MET A 54 -10.22 30.84 -40.17
N SER A 55 -9.61 31.65 -39.30
CA SER A 55 -8.35 32.37 -39.56
C SER A 55 -7.13 31.80 -38.85
N MET A 56 -7.30 30.77 -38.02
CA MET A 56 -6.21 30.17 -37.24
C MET A 56 -5.52 29.08 -38.05
N SER A 57 -4.20 28.94 -37.89
CA SER A 57 -3.50 27.77 -38.41
C SER A 57 -4.06 26.49 -37.78
N THR A 58 -3.84 25.34 -38.41
CA THR A 58 -4.24 24.04 -37.83
C THR A 58 -3.57 23.82 -36.47
N GLU A 59 -2.33 24.28 -36.30
CA GLU A 59 -1.58 24.23 -35.04
C GLU A 59 -2.23 25.11 -33.96
N ASP A 60 -2.64 26.33 -34.31
CA ASP A 60 -3.30 27.25 -33.38
C ASP A 60 -4.71 26.76 -33.00
N THR A 61 -5.41 26.12 -33.95
CA THR A 61 -6.72 25.50 -33.70
C THR A 61 -6.58 24.32 -32.76
N ILE A 62 -5.56 23.47 -32.94
CA ILE A 62 -5.25 22.37 -32.01
C ILE A 62 -4.83 22.95 -30.66
N ALA A 63 -3.95 23.95 -30.60
CA ALA A 63 -3.48 24.57 -29.37
C ALA A 63 -4.65 25.19 -28.59
N GLN A 64 -5.59 25.85 -29.26
CA GLN A 64 -6.75 26.45 -28.63
C GLN A 64 -7.82 25.42 -28.26
N ALA A 65 -8.08 24.41 -29.10
CA ALA A 65 -8.98 23.30 -28.78
C ALA A 65 -8.46 22.47 -27.59
N THR A 66 -7.14 22.35 -27.45
CA THR A 66 -6.48 21.65 -26.33
C THR A 66 -6.06 22.59 -25.19
N SER A 67 -6.31 23.90 -25.30
CA SER A 67 -5.93 24.89 -24.27
C SER A 67 -6.69 24.70 -22.96
N LYS A 68 -7.89 24.12 -23.04
CA LYS A 68 -8.71 23.73 -21.89
C LYS A 68 -8.48 22.29 -21.45
N VAL A 69 -7.67 21.52 -22.18
CA VAL A 69 -7.26 20.18 -21.77
C VAL A 69 -6.07 20.36 -20.84
N SER A 70 -6.29 20.16 -19.55
CA SER A 70 -5.22 20.13 -18.55
C SER A 70 -4.25 19.01 -18.92
N ARG A 71 -3.08 19.37 -19.45
CA ARG A 71 -1.97 18.45 -19.69
C ARG A 71 -1.01 18.58 -18.51
N ALA A 72 -1.37 17.96 -17.38
CA ALA A 72 -0.50 17.91 -16.19
C ALA A 72 0.88 17.33 -16.55
N SER A 73 0.94 16.45 -17.55
CA SER A 73 2.16 15.96 -18.17
C SER A 73 1.91 15.47 -19.60
N LYS A 74 2.99 15.09 -20.28
CA LYS A 74 3.00 14.20 -21.45
C LYS A 74 3.55 12.84 -21.00
N PRO A 75 2.69 11.86 -20.66
CA PRO A 75 3.12 10.59 -20.08
C PRO A 75 4.20 9.87 -20.89
N SER A 76 4.15 9.91 -22.22
CA SER A 76 5.14 9.28 -23.11
C SER A 76 6.55 9.90 -23.04
N GLU A 77 6.67 11.16 -22.62
CA GLU A 77 7.93 11.91 -22.52
C GLU A 77 8.45 12.01 -21.07
N LEU A 78 7.76 11.40 -20.10
CA LEU A 78 8.18 11.42 -18.70
C LEU A 78 9.47 10.63 -18.50
N LYS A 79 10.35 11.17 -17.69
CA LYS A 79 11.61 10.56 -17.26
C LYS A 79 11.82 10.83 -15.79
N ILE A 80 12.18 9.79 -15.05
CA ILE A 80 12.62 9.90 -13.66
C ILE A 80 13.94 10.68 -13.62
N THR A 81 14.01 11.72 -12.79
CA THR A 81 15.18 12.59 -12.64
C THR A 81 15.85 12.46 -11.27
N ASP A 82 15.11 12.04 -10.26
CA ASP A 82 15.63 11.90 -8.90
C ASP A 82 14.80 10.92 -8.05
N LEU A 83 15.41 10.42 -6.98
CA LEU A 83 14.75 9.64 -5.93
C LEU A 83 15.29 10.15 -4.59
N ARG A 84 14.41 10.76 -3.80
CA ARG A 84 14.76 11.43 -2.54
C ARG A 84 13.96 10.85 -1.40
N TYR A 85 14.33 11.19 -0.17
CA TYR A 85 13.65 10.72 1.01
C TYR A 85 13.56 11.77 2.11
N CYS A 86 12.66 11.55 3.05
CA CYS A 86 12.70 12.09 4.39
C CYS A 86 12.24 10.98 5.36
N ILE A 87 12.47 11.15 6.66
CA ILE A 87 12.14 10.12 7.65
C ILE A 87 11.25 10.75 8.71
N VAL A 88 10.07 10.17 8.90
CA VAL A 88 9.12 10.59 9.93
C VAL A 88 9.26 9.68 11.16
N GLN A 89 9.15 10.27 12.35
CA GLN A 89 9.04 9.54 13.61
C GLN A 89 7.58 9.09 13.82
N ASN A 90 7.15 8.08 13.06
CA ASN A 90 5.87 7.39 13.26
C ASN A 90 6.12 5.89 13.33
N VAL A 91 5.50 5.20 14.29
CA VAL A 91 5.72 3.76 14.54
C VAL A 91 7.20 3.36 14.49
N GLY A 92 8.06 4.19 15.10
CA GLY A 92 9.51 4.12 14.96
C GLY A 92 10.03 5.01 13.83
N ARG A 93 10.84 4.43 12.94
CA ARG A 93 11.44 5.09 11.78
C ARG A 93 10.61 4.75 10.54
N THR A 94 10.00 5.73 9.90
CA THR A 94 9.23 5.49 8.67
C THR A 94 9.71 6.41 7.54
N PRO A 95 10.56 5.92 6.62
CA PRO A 95 11.04 6.70 5.49
C PRO A 95 9.97 6.90 4.41
N ILE A 96 9.69 8.15 4.06
CA ILE A 96 8.89 8.52 2.88
C ILE A 96 9.86 8.79 1.74
N ILE A 97 9.61 8.23 0.56
CA ILE A 97 10.36 8.52 -0.65
C ILE A 97 9.56 9.37 -1.63
N ARG A 98 10.28 10.13 -2.43
CA ARG A 98 9.75 10.95 -3.52
C ARG A 98 10.54 10.70 -4.79
N ILE A 99 9.85 10.38 -5.88
CA ILE A 99 10.45 10.22 -7.21
C ILE A 99 10.08 11.44 -8.06
N ASP A 100 11.09 12.22 -8.47
CA ASP A 100 10.91 13.42 -9.28
C ASP A 100 11.02 13.11 -10.78
N THR A 101 10.38 13.95 -11.61
CA THR A 101 10.41 13.80 -13.07
C THR A 101 10.86 15.07 -13.79
N ASN A 102 11.15 14.93 -15.09
CA ASN A 102 11.49 16.04 -15.98
C ASN A 102 10.32 16.98 -16.33
N GLN A 103 9.10 16.73 -15.84
CA GLN A 103 7.92 17.54 -16.15
C GLN A 103 7.26 18.16 -14.90
N GLY A 104 7.98 18.19 -13.78
CA GLY A 104 7.55 18.89 -12.56
C GLY A 104 6.54 18.13 -11.70
N ILE A 105 6.08 16.94 -12.12
CA ILE A 105 5.30 16.04 -11.27
C ILE A 105 6.23 15.08 -10.51
N TYR A 106 5.77 14.65 -9.33
CA TYR A 106 6.47 13.69 -8.48
C TYR A 106 5.50 12.66 -7.89
N GLY A 107 6.04 11.49 -7.55
CA GLY A 107 5.31 10.41 -6.89
C GLY A 107 5.80 10.19 -5.47
N LEU A 108 4.90 9.79 -4.60
CA LEU A 108 5.17 9.48 -3.20
C LEU A 108 5.05 7.98 -2.96
N GLY A 109 5.99 7.46 -2.19
CA GLY A 109 5.98 6.10 -1.67
C GLY A 109 6.58 6.05 -0.29
N GLU A 110 6.55 4.88 0.33
CA GLU A 110 7.01 4.71 1.70
C GLU A 110 7.78 3.39 1.83
N VAL A 111 8.90 3.44 2.53
CA VAL A 111 9.64 2.25 2.92
C VAL A 111 9.04 1.75 4.24
N ARG A 112 8.79 0.45 4.35
CA ARG A 112 8.20 -0.23 5.53
C ARG A 112 8.75 0.31 6.85
N ASP A 113 7.91 0.45 7.87
CA ASP A 113 8.31 0.87 9.21
C ASP A 113 9.52 0.08 9.74
N GLY A 114 10.42 0.77 10.41
CA GLY A 114 11.66 0.20 10.93
C GLY A 114 12.70 -0.15 9.87
N ALA A 115 12.36 -0.13 8.58
CA ALA A 115 13.30 -0.37 7.50
C ALA A 115 14.20 0.85 7.23
N ASP A 116 15.30 0.58 6.53
CA ASP A 116 16.29 1.58 6.16
C ASP A 116 16.00 2.11 4.74
N GLU A 117 15.99 3.42 4.56
CA GLU A 117 15.79 4.12 3.29
C GLU A 117 16.78 3.68 2.21
N ARG A 118 17.95 3.17 2.60
CA ARG A 118 18.95 2.67 1.66
C ARG A 118 18.42 1.53 0.79
N TYR A 119 17.43 0.77 1.25
CA TYR A 119 16.75 -0.22 0.42
C TYR A 119 16.09 0.43 -0.81
N ALA A 120 15.56 1.65 -0.71
CA ALA A 120 15.02 2.40 -1.85
C ALA A 120 16.10 3.16 -2.61
N LEU A 121 17.04 3.81 -1.90
CA LEU A 121 18.10 4.61 -2.52
C LEU A 121 19.00 3.76 -3.43
N PHE A 122 19.27 2.51 -3.04
CA PHE A 122 20.02 1.55 -3.85
C PHE A 122 19.41 1.34 -5.25
N LEU A 123 18.08 1.44 -5.38
CA LEU A 123 17.36 1.24 -6.63
C LEU A 123 17.42 2.45 -7.56
N LYS A 124 17.81 3.63 -7.07
CA LYS A 124 17.79 4.89 -7.83
C LYS A 124 18.53 4.77 -9.15
N SER A 125 19.72 4.19 -9.12
CA SER A 125 20.57 4.05 -10.31
C SER A 125 19.87 3.23 -11.40
N HIS A 126 18.98 2.30 -11.09
CA HIS A 126 18.20 1.50 -12.05
C HIS A 126 17.03 2.28 -12.66
N LEU A 127 16.58 3.36 -12.01
CA LEU A 127 15.36 4.10 -12.36
C LEU A 127 15.62 5.38 -13.16
N LEU A 128 16.77 6.02 -12.97
CA LEU A 128 17.07 7.30 -13.63
C LEU A 128 16.93 7.23 -15.16
N GLY A 129 16.24 8.22 -15.73
CA GLY A 129 15.97 8.35 -17.16
C GLY A 129 14.86 7.44 -17.70
N GLN A 130 14.35 6.49 -16.90
CA GLN A 130 13.24 5.62 -17.29
C GLN A 130 11.90 6.36 -17.24
N ASN A 131 10.93 5.87 -18.02
CA ASN A 131 9.56 6.38 -17.97
C ASN A 131 8.81 5.75 -16.78
N PRO A 132 8.34 6.54 -15.80
CA PRO A 132 7.68 6.02 -14.61
C PRO A 132 6.33 5.34 -14.88
N CYS A 133 5.70 5.60 -16.03
CA CYS A 133 4.42 4.98 -16.39
C CYS A 133 4.54 3.50 -16.79
N ASN A 134 5.76 2.99 -17.00
CA ASN A 134 6.01 1.56 -17.26
C ASN A 134 6.19 0.79 -15.94
N VAL A 135 5.24 0.96 -15.01
CA VAL A 135 5.37 0.54 -13.60
C VAL A 135 5.77 -0.94 -13.47
N GLU A 136 5.05 -1.84 -14.13
CA GLU A 136 5.30 -3.30 -14.07
C GLU A 136 6.70 -3.67 -14.61
N GLN A 137 7.16 -3.01 -15.67
CA GLN A 137 8.50 -3.25 -16.22
C GLN A 137 9.56 -2.83 -15.20
N LEU A 138 9.41 -1.65 -14.60
CA LEU A 138 10.33 -1.14 -13.60
C LEU A 138 10.33 -2.01 -12.37
N PHE A 139 9.15 -2.36 -11.84
CA PHE A 139 9.00 -3.29 -10.73
C PHE A 139 9.73 -4.61 -11.00
N LYS A 140 9.50 -5.26 -12.15
CA LYS A 140 10.20 -6.50 -12.51
C LYS A 140 11.71 -6.36 -12.61
N SER A 141 12.23 -5.17 -12.94
CA SER A 141 13.67 -4.92 -13.00
C SER A 141 14.31 -4.78 -11.61
N ILE A 142 13.54 -4.34 -10.61
CA ILE A 142 14.02 -4.10 -9.24
C ILE A 142 13.59 -5.18 -8.24
N LYS A 143 12.59 -6.02 -8.57
CA LYS A 143 11.99 -6.94 -7.60
C LYS A 143 12.98 -7.94 -6.99
N GLN A 144 14.07 -8.23 -7.67
CA GLN A 144 15.13 -9.10 -7.16
C GLN A 144 15.91 -8.51 -5.96
N PHE A 145 15.78 -7.20 -5.71
CA PHE A 145 16.47 -6.49 -4.63
C PHE A 145 15.65 -6.37 -3.35
N GLY A 146 14.42 -6.89 -3.34
CA GLY A 146 13.60 -7.03 -2.15
C GLY A 146 13.67 -8.44 -1.57
N TYR A 147 13.31 -8.58 -0.30
CA TYR A 147 13.18 -9.86 0.39
C TYR A 147 12.16 -9.72 1.53
N HIS A 148 11.83 -10.83 2.21
CA HIS A 148 10.84 -10.84 3.29
C HIS A 148 11.05 -9.76 4.36
N GLY A 149 9.93 -9.31 4.93
CA GLY A 149 9.83 -8.30 5.96
C GLY A 149 10.31 -6.94 5.51
N ARG A 150 11.10 -6.29 6.36
CA ARG A 150 11.55 -4.90 6.17
C ARG A 150 12.52 -4.72 4.99
N GLN A 151 13.11 -5.81 4.49
CA GLN A 151 14.01 -5.77 3.32
C GLN A 151 13.27 -5.46 2.01
N ALA A 152 11.98 -5.80 1.90
CA ALA A 152 11.14 -5.48 0.74
C ALA A 152 10.78 -3.99 0.63
N GLY A 153 10.90 -3.23 1.72
CA GLY A 153 10.40 -1.87 1.83
C GLY A 153 10.89 -0.94 0.72
N GLY A 154 12.13 -1.12 0.27
CA GLY A 154 12.70 -0.32 -0.81
C GLY A 154 11.97 -0.51 -2.15
N VAL A 155 11.77 -1.77 -2.55
CA VAL A 155 11.07 -2.11 -3.80
C VAL A 155 9.62 -1.67 -3.74
N CYS A 156 8.93 -1.97 -2.63
CA CYS A 156 7.51 -1.65 -2.46
C CYS A 156 7.30 -0.13 -2.45
N GLY A 157 8.12 0.63 -1.73
CA GLY A 157 8.06 2.09 -1.72
C GLY A 157 8.26 2.71 -3.10
N VAL A 158 9.20 2.17 -3.90
CA VAL A 158 9.39 2.61 -5.29
C VAL A 158 8.14 2.32 -6.13
N GLU A 159 7.57 1.12 -6.04
CA GLU A 159 6.36 0.75 -6.80
C GLU A 159 5.17 1.67 -6.46
N MET A 160 4.96 1.98 -5.18
CA MET A 160 3.95 2.95 -4.73
C MET A 160 4.14 4.32 -5.40
N ALA A 161 5.37 4.85 -5.37
CA ALA A 161 5.68 6.15 -5.98
C ALA A 161 5.50 6.15 -7.50
N LEU A 162 5.79 5.04 -8.17
CA LEU A 162 5.57 4.88 -9.60
C LEU A 162 4.07 4.87 -9.95
N TRP A 163 3.22 4.22 -9.15
CA TRP A 163 1.77 4.28 -9.35
C TRP A 163 1.19 5.67 -9.08
N ASP A 164 1.66 6.34 -8.03
CA ASP A 164 1.27 7.73 -7.76
C ASP A 164 1.63 8.65 -8.95
N LEU A 165 2.85 8.52 -9.49
CA LEU A 165 3.27 9.21 -10.71
C LEU A 165 2.39 8.88 -11.91
N CYS A 166 2.11 7.59 -12.13
CA CYS A 166 1.31 7.13 -13.25
C CYS A 166 -0.11 7.72 -13.18
N GLY A 167 -0.76 7.64 -12.01
CA GLY A 167 -2.07 8.24 -11.78
C GLY A 167 -2.07 9.75 -11.99
N LYS A 168 -1.09 10.48 -11.45
CA LYS A 168 -0.92 11.92 -11.68
C LYS A 168 -0.68 12.27 -13.16
N ALA A 169 0.12 11.47 -13.85
CA ALA A 169 0.45 11.68 -15.25
C ALA A 169 -0.78 11.52 -16.17
N TYR A 170 -1.62 10.52 -15.90
CA TYR A 170 -2.86 10.25 -16.64
C TYR A 170 -4.09 10.98 -16.11
N GLY A 171 -3.98 11.67 -14.97
CA GLY A 171 -5.09 12.40 -14.36
C GLY A 171 -6.18 11.47 -13.80
N VAL A 172 -5.81 10.29 -13.29
CA VAL A 172 -6.74 9.31 -12.74
C VAL A 172 -6.27 8.76 -11.39
N PRO A 173 -7.18 8.33 -10.51
CA PRO A 173 -6.83 7.66 -9.26
C PRO A 173 -6.10 6.33 -9.52
N CYS A 174 -5.19 5.91 -8.65
CA CYS A 174 -4.42 4.65 -8.84
C CYS A 174 -5.31 3.41 -9.04
N TRP A 175 -6.43 3.30 -8.31
CA TRP A 175 -7.34 2.14 -8.41
C TRP A 175 -7.92 1.98 -9.82
N GLN A 176 -8.06 3.07 -10.58
CA GLN A 176 -8.57 3.04 -11.95
C GLN A 176 -7.61 2.30 -12.87
N LEU A 177 -6.31 2.44 -12.62
CA LEU A 177 -5.23 1.76 -13.37
C LEU A 177 -5.05 0.31 -12.93
N LEU A 178 -5.53 -0.06 -11.73
CA LEU A 178 -5.51 -1.43 -11.20
C LEU A 178 -6.71 -2.28 -11.65
N GLY A 179 -7.58 -1.76 -12.52
CA GLY A 179 -8.73 -2.48 -13.06
C GLY A 179 -10.09 -1.98 -12.57
N GLY A 180 -10.14 -0.92 -11.76
CA GLY A 180 -11.38 -0.36 -11.21
C GLY A 180 -11.47 -0.55 -9.70
N ARG A 181 -12.67 -0.33 -9.15
CA ARG A 181 -12.92 -0.45 -7.71
C ARG A 181 -14.22 -1.19 -7.45
N TYR A 182 -14.25 -1.97 -6.36
CA TYR A 182 -15.42 -2.68 -5.84
C TYR A 182 -16.16 -1.90 -4.75
N ARG A 183 -15.56 -0.82 -4.24
CA ARG A 183 -16.07 -0.05 -3.10
C ARG A 183 -15.63 1.41 -3.18
N ASP A 184 -16.48 2.30 -2.66
CA ASP A 184 -16.21 3.75 -2.57
C ASP A 184 -15.64 4.16 -1.19
N LYS A 185 -15.62 3.24 -0.23
CA LYS A 185 -14.99 3.43 1.08
C LYS A 185 -14.35 2.12 1.56
N VAL A 186 -13.22 2.23 2.24
CA VAL A 186 -12.46 1.10 2.79
C VAL A 186 -12.71 1.02 4.29
N ARG A 187 -13.18 -0.12 4.79
CA ARG A 187 -13.41 -0.35 6.22
C ARG A 187 -12.07 -0.49 6.93
N LEU A 188 -11.90 0.22 8.04
CA LEU A 188 -10.71 0.13 8.85
C LEU A 188 -10.94 -0.75 10.07
N TYR A 189 -9.91 -1.47 10.50
CA TYR A 189 -9.81 -2.00 11.86
C TYR A 189 -8.75 -1.24 12.63
N ALA A 190 -8.94 -1.10 13.95
CA ALA A 190 -8.01 -0.38 14.81
C ALA A 190 -7.81 -1.13 16.12
N ASP A 191 -6.66 -0.93 16.74
CA ASP A 191 -6.38 -1.58 18.02
C ASP A 191 -7.33 -1.15 19.12
N THR A 192 -7.53 -1.99 20.13
CA THR A 192 -8.18 -1.59 21.36
C THR A 192 -7.28 -0.59 22.09
N PRO A 193 -7.83 0.49 22.66
CA PRO A 193 -7.03 1.47 23.37
C PRO A 193 -6.33 0.88 24.60
N GLU A 194 -5.11 1.32 24.88
CA GLU A 194 -4.41 0.93 26.10
C GLU A 194 -4.94 1.68 27.35
N SER A 195 -5.27 0.95 28.41
CA SER A 195 -5.48 1.48 29.77
C SER A 195 -5.47 0.36 30.82
N ASN A 196 -4.90 0.66 32.00
CA ASN A 196 -4.94 -0.21 33.18
C ASN A 196 -6.20 0.02 34.05
N ASP A 197 -7.00 1.06 33.78
CA ASP A 197 -8.28 1.31 34.46
C ASP A 197 -9.43 0.89 33.56
N ILE A 198 -10.23 -0.07 34.01
CA ILE A 198 -11.38 -0.59 33.27
C ILE A 198 -12.41 0.49 32.91
N ASN A 199 -12.57 1.54 33.72
CA ASN A 199 -13.53 2.60 33.42
C ASN A 199 -13.01 3.51 32.30
N GLU A 200 -11.72 3.84 32.33
CA GLU A 200 -11.06 4.59 31.25
C GLU A 200 -11.05 3.76 29.96
N PHE A 201 -10.71 2.47 30.04
CA PHE A 201 -10.77 1.55 28.90
C PHE A 201 -12.16 1.53 28.26
N LYS A 202 -13.23 1.38 29.07
CA LYS A 202 -14.62 1.44 28.59
C LYS A 202 -14.95 2.76 27.91
N GLN A 203 -14.48 3.89 28.45
CA GLN A 203 -14.70 5.20 27.84
C GLN A 203 -13.95 5.33 26.50
N LYS A 204 -12.70 4.88 26.44
CA LYS A 204 -11.90 4.89 25.21
C LYS A 204 -12.48 3.97 24.14
N ILE A 205 -12.99 2.78 24.50
CA ILE A 205 -13.70 1.90 23.56
C ILE A 205 -14.97 2.57 23.03
N LYS A 206 -15.76 3.24 23.89
CA LYS A 206 -16.93 4.00 23.44
C LYS A 206 -16.52 5.11 22.48
N TYR A 207 -15.47 5.86 22.79
CA TYR A 207 -14.93 6.88 21.89
C TYR A 207 -14.49 6.28 20.54
N ARG A 208 -13.74 5.18 20.55
CA ARG A 208 -13.27 4.47 19.35
C ARG A 208 -14.42 4.02 18.45
N THR A 209 -15.48 3.49 19.05
CA THR A 209 -16.60 2.87 18.33
C THR A 209 -17.73 3.84 17.96
N GLN A 210 -18.02 4.84 18.79
CA GLN A 210 -19.15 5.76 18.61
C GLN A 210 -18.70 7.11 18.01
N ASP A 211 -17.60 7.68 18.51
CA ASP A 211 -17.09 8.97 18.06
C ASP A 211 -16.17 8.82 16.85
N GLN A 212 -15.17 7.93 16.92
CA GLN A 212 -14.29 7.65 15.79
C GLN A 212 -14.90 6.66 14.79
N GLY A 213 -15.97 5.94 15.16
CA GLY A 213 -16.79 5.13 14.26
C GLY A 213 -16.17 3.79 13.82
N TYR A 214 -15.11 3.31 14.48
CA TYR A 214 -14.53 2.01 14.14
C TYR A 214 -15.52 0.89 14.41
N THR A 215 -15.66 0.03 13.41
CA THR A 215 -16.59 -1.10 13.45
C THR A 215 -15.87 -2.44 13.50
N TRP A 216 -14.54 -2.46 13.60
CA TRP A 216 -13.72 -3.66 13.74
C TRP A 216 -12.53 -3.29 14.63
N LEU A 217 -12.25 -4.11 15.64
CA LEU A 217 -11.15 -3.89 16.57
C LEU A 217 -10.14 -5.05 16.56
N LYS A 218 -8.89 -4.76 16.92
CA LYS A 218 -7.81 -5.74 17.15
C LYS A 218 -7.26 -5.56 18.57
N MET A 219 -6.81 -6.61 19.24
CA MET A 219 -6.20 -6.48 20.58
C MET A 219 -4.94 -7.33 20.70
N ASP A 220 -4.01 -6.88 21.50
CA ASP A 220 -2.78 -7.63 21.76
C ASP A 220 -2.95 -8.56 22.95
N ILE A 221 -2.59 -9.84 22.77
CA ILE A 221 -2.61 -10.85 23.84
C ILE A 221 -1.24 -11.50 23.93
N SER A 222 -0.31 -10.85 24.63
CA SER A 222 1.07 -11.31 24.72
C SER A 222 1.34 -12.26 25.88
N ILE A 223 2.19 -13.26 25.66
CA ILE A 223 2.82 -14.03 26.74
C ILE A 223 3.58 -13.15 27.75
N GLY A 224 3.97 -11.94 27.35
CA GLY A 224 4.52 -10.93 28.25
C GLY A 224 3.62 -10.59 29.43
N MET A 225 2.30 -10.78 29.31
CA MET A 225 1.34 -10.62 30.41
C MET A 225 1.59 -11.63 31.55
N LEU A 226 2.18 -12.78 31.24
CA LEU A 226 2.52 -13.82 32.24
C LEU A 226 3.84 -13.55 32.97
N ARG A 227 4.55 -12.46 32.65
CA ARG A 227 5.85 -12.09 33.25
C ARG A 227 5.86 -12.14 34.78
N ASN A 228 4.76 -11.72 35.40
CA ASN A 228 4.60 -11.69 36.86
C ASN A 228 3.64 -12.76 37.39
N SER A 229 3.19 -13.70 36.54
CA SER A 229 2.27 -14.76 36.93
C SER A 229 3.02 -15.96 37.51
N GLU A 230 3.01 -16.10 38.83
CA GLU A 230 3.57 -17.28 39.48
C GLU A 230 2.82 -18.54 39.02
N GLY A 231 3.53 -19.42 38.31
CA GLY A 231 2.95 -20.64 37.74
C GLY A 231 2.20 -20.45 36.42
N GLY A 232 2.24 -19.27 35.79
CA GLY A 232 1.68 -19.04 34.45
C GLY A 232 2.45 -19.74 33.34
N VAL A 233 3.76 -19.92 33.53
CA VAL A 233 4.63 -20.74 32.67
C VAL A 233 5.42 -21.75 33.48
N VAL A 234 5.80 -22.87 32.86
CA VAL A 234 6.74 -23.83 33.46
C VAL A 234 8.10 -23.15 33.59
N ASN A 235 8.77 -23.38 34.74
CA ASN A 235 10.07 -22.82 35.05
C ASN A 235 10.10 -21.28 35.04
N ASN A 236 9.05 -20.62 35.53
CA ASN A 236 8.92 -19.15 35.53
C ASN A 236 10.15 -18.40 36.08
N LYS A 237 10.85 -18.96 37.08
CA LYS A 237 12.08 -18.36 37.64
C LYS A 237 13.22 -18.27 36.63
N PHE A 238 13.36 -19.26 35.73
CA PHE A 238 14.35 -19.23 34.65
C PHE A 238 14.03 -18.14 33.64
N TRP A 239 12.75 -18.00 33.28
CA TRP A 239 12.32 -17.00 32.32
C TRP A 239 12.52 -15.59 32.85
N GLY A 240 12.39 -15.35 34.16
CA GLY A 240 12.77 -14.08 34.80
C GLY A 240 12.08 -12.84 34.21
N GLY A 241 10.96 -13.03 33.50
CA GLY A 241 10.28 -12.00 32.74
C GLY A 241 10.90 -11.62 31.40
N GLY A 242 11.79 -12.44 30.86
CA GLY A 242 12.44 -12.31 29.56
C GLY A 242 11.53 -12.66 28.38
N PHE A 243 10.33 -12.08 28.34
CA PHE A 243 9.35 -12.26 27.24
C PHE A 243 9.31 -11.06 26.29
N SER A 244 10.35 -10.22 26.26
CA SER A 244 10.38 -9.08 25.34
C SER A 244 10.47 -9.59 23.90
N GLN A 245 9.44 -9.34 23.10
CA GLN A 245 9.36 -9.77 21.71
C GLN A 245 10.24 -8.92 20.78
N TRP A 246 10.50 -7.67 21.16
CA TRP A 246 11.10 -6.66 20.27
C TRP A 246 12.50 -6.21 20.68
N ALA A 247 13.01 -6.66 21.82
CA ALA A 247 14.28 -6.19 22.35
C ALA A 247 15.18 -7.33 22.82
N GLY A 248 16.44 -7.27 22.38
CA GLY A 248 17.50 -8.15 22.86
C GLY A 248 18.59 -8.36 21.81
N ASP A 249 19.64 -9.08 22.20
CA ASP A 249 20.71 -9.50 21.29
C ASP A 249 20.32 -10.75 20.49
N TYR A 250 21.22 -11.25 19.66
CA TYR A 250 21.00 -12.42 18.80
C TYR A 250 20.60 -13.70 19.57
N HIS A 251 20.95 -13.80 20.86
CA HIS A 251 20.64 -14.96 21.71
C HIS A 251 19.42 -14.74 22.61
N SER A 252 18.80 -13.56 22.53
CA SER A 252 17.61 -13.23 23.29
C SER A 252 16.38 -13.99 22.81
N TYR A 253 15.35 -14.01 23.66
CA TYR A 253 14.02 -14.51 23.32
C TYR A 253 13.44 -13.85 22.07
N ALA A 254 13.60 -12.53 21.91
CA ALA A 254 13.15 -11.78 20.74
C ALA A 254 13.72 -12.32 19.42
N ASN A 255 14.94 -12.86 19.43
CA ASN A 255 15.59 -13.39 18.23
C ASN A 255 15.61 -14.92 18.15
N THR A 256 14.96 -15.60 19.12
CA THR A 256 14.82 -17.06 19.12
C THR A 256 13.56 -17.44 18.36
N LYS A 257 13.69 -18.28 17.32
CA LYS A 257 12.51 -18.77 16.57
C LYS A 257 11.54 -19.52 17.48
N HIS A 258 10.25 -19.35 17.22
CA HIS A 258 9.13 -19.89 18.01
C HIS A 258 9.32 -21.34 18.50
N PRO A 259 9.66 -22.35 17.67
CA PRO A 259 9.82 -23.74 18.15
C PRO A 259 11.02 -23.96 19.08
N PHE A 260 11.97 -23.02 19.12
CA PHE A 260 13.22 -23.15 19.86
C PHE A 260 13.19 -22.43 21.20
N THR A 261 12.08 -21.75 21.53
CA THR A 261 11.96 -21.06 22.81
C THR A 261 11.73 -22.02 23.97
N ALA A 262 11.29 -23.27 23.73
CA ALA A 262 10.99 -24.25 24.78
C ALA A 262 10.01 -23.75 25.86
N ILE A 263 9.23 -22.70 25.54
CA ILE A 263 8.22 -22.16 26.44
C ILE A 263 7.08 -23.16 26.60
N GLN A 264 6.58 -23.28 27.82
CA GLN A 264 5.41 -24.10 28.12
C GLN A 264 4.45 -23.27 28.97
N ILE A 265 3.36 -22.82 28.36
CA ILE A 265 2.28 -22.10 29.04
C ILE A 265 1.46 -23.12 29.82
N THR A 266 1.23 -22.85 31.11
CA THR A 266 0.43 -23.74 31.97
C THR A 266 -1.06 -23.50 31.73
N PRO A 267 -1.96 -24.41 32.18
CA PRO A 267 -3.40 -24.14 32.16
C PRO A 267 -3.77 -22.82 32.84
N LYS A 268 -3.12 -22.50 33.97
CA LYS A 268 -3.29 -21.21 34.65
C LYS A 268 -2.90 -20.02 33.74
N GLY A 269 -1.77 -20.11 33.05
CA GLY A 269 -1.33 -19.05 32.13
C GLY A 269 -2.28 -18.85 30.95
N LEU A 270 -2.80 -19.96 30.39
CA LEU A 270 -3.81 -19.91 29.33
C LEU A 270 -5.10 -19.25 29.83
N ASP A 271 -5.56 -19.60 31.03
CA ASP A 271 -6.75 -19.00 31.64
C ASP A 271 -6.57 -17.49 31.89
N GLU A 272 -5.39 -17.07 32.35
CA GLU A 272 -5.06 -15.65 32.56
C GLU A 272 -5.03 -14.86 31.24
N MET A 273 -4.41 -15.40 30.19
CA MET A 273 -4.44 -14.77 28.85
C MET A 273 -5.87 -14.72 28.29
N ALA A 274 -6.64 -15.82 28.43
CA ALA A 274 -8.03 -15.87 27.98
C ALA A 274 -8.95 -14.93 28.77
N LYS A 275 -8.62 -14.61 30.03
CA LYS A 275 -9.36 -13.64 30.84
C LYS A 275 -9.22 -12.22 30.31
N VAL A 276 -8.07 -11.84 29.77
CA VAL A 276 -7.90 -10.53 29.11
C VAL A 276 -8.86 -10.40 27.94
N VAL A 277 -8.96 -11.46 27.11
CA VAL A 277 -9.93 -11.51 26.01
C VAL A 277 -11.37 -11.42 26.51
N GLU A 278 -11.70 -12.12 27.60
CA GLU A 278 -13.02 -12.05 28.24
C GLU A 278 -13.37 -10.61 28.66
N GLU A 279 -12.44 -9.93 29.33
CA GLU A 279 -12.63 -8.56 29.81
C GLU A 279 -12.86 -7.58 28.66
N VAL A 280 -12.05 -7.66 27.60
CA VAL A 280 -12.23 -6.84 26.39
C VAL A 280 -13.56 -7.18 25.70
N ARG A 281 -13.87 -8.46 25.51
CA ARG A 281 -15.10 -8.91 24.86
C ARG A 281 -16.35 -8.48 25.64
N ASN A 282 -16.31 -8.47 26.97
CA ASN A 282 -17.40 -7.99 27.81
C ASN A 282 -17.68 -6.48 27.65
N VAL A 283 -16.67 -5.71 27.23
CA VAL A 283 -16.80 -4.28 26.96
C VAL A 283 -17.23 -4.01 25.53
N VAL A 284 -16.62 -4.69 24.56
CA VAL A 284 -16.85 -4.49 23.12
C VAL A 284 -18.17 -5.12 22.66
N GLY A 285 -18.56 -6.26 23.24
CA GLY A 285 -19.71 -7.06 22.82
C GLY A 285 -19.43 -7.89 21.55
N TYR A 286 -20.51 -8.45 20.99
CA TYR A 286 -20.47 -9.34 19.82
C TYR A 286 -20.96 -8.68 18.51
N GLU A 287 -21.41 -7.42 18.56
CA GLU A 287 -21.79 -6.67 17.35
C GLU A 287 -20.57 -6.21 16.54
N ILE A 288 -19.42 -6.04 17.21
CA ILE A 288 -18.16 -5.59 16.62
C ILE A 288 -17.21 -6.79 16.51
N PRO A 289 -16.73 -7.13 15.29
CA PRO A 289 -15.63 -8.06 15.11
C PRO A 289 -14.40 -7.62 15.92
N LEU A 290 -13.80 -8.59 16.60
CA LEU A 290 -12.61 -8.38 17.43
C LEU A 290 -11.60 -9.46 17.06
N SER A 291 -10.42 -9.05 16.65
CA SER A 291 -9.30 -9.94 16.36
C SER A 291 -8.23 -9.86 17.45
N SER A 292 -7.25 -10.75 17.41
CA SER A 292 -6.12 -10.69 18.35
C SER A 292 -4.79 -11.09 17.72
N ASP A 293 -3.70 -10.54 18.29
CA ASP A 293 -2.34 -10.65 17.78
C ASP A 293 -1.29 -10.53 18.92
N HIS A 294 0.00 -10.52 18.55
CA HIS A 294 1.18 -10.27 19.37
C HIS A 294 1.37 -11.28 20.51
N TYR A 295 1.07 -12.56 20.24
CA TYR A 295 1.15 -13.61 21.24
C TYR A 295 2.56 -13.86 21.79
N GLY A 296 3.57 -13.69 20.94
CA GLY A 296 4.97 -13.92 21.25
C GLY A 296 5.48 -15.28 20.77
N HIS A 297 6.75 -15.53 21.02
CA HIS A 297 7.49 -16.64 20.43
C HIS A 297 7.31 -17.93 21.23
N PHE A 298 6.30 -18.72 20.87
CA PHE A 298 6.10 -20.07 21.39
C PHE A 298 5.77 -21.05 20.26
N ASP A 299 5.91 -22.35 20.55
CA ASP A 299 5.74 -23.40 19.57
C ASP A 299 4.27 -23.64 19.13
N LEU A 300 4.12 -24.44 18.08
CA LEU A 300 2.84 -24.93 17.55
C LEU A 300 1.86 -25.40 18.64
N ASN A 301 2.34 -26.20 19.60
CA ASN A 301 1.46 -26.81 20.59
C ASN A 301 0.89 -25.78 21.58
N ASN A 302 1.70 -24.80 22.00
CA ASN A 302 1.20 -23.69 22.80
C ASN A 302 0.20 -22.85 22.00
N GLY A 303 0.46 -22.62 20.70
CA GLY A 303 -0.49 -21.97 19.79
C GLY A 303 -1.85 -22.64 19.78
N ILE A 304 -1.92 -23.96 19.50
CA ILE A 304 -3.18 -24.70 19.48
C ILE A 304 -3.91 -24.64 20.83
N ARG A 305 -3.17 -24.75 21.95
CA ARG A 305 -3.77 -24.68 23.30
C ARG A 305 -4.36 -23.30 23.58
N LEU A 306 -3.65 -22.23 23.20
CA LEU A 306 -4.14 -20.87 23.34
C LEU A 306 -5.36 -20.64 22.45
N GLY A 307 -5.29 -20.99 21.16
CA GLY A 307 -6.42 -20.87 20.24
C GLY A 307 -7.70 -21.55 20.76
N LYS A 308 -7.58 -22.78 21.27
CA LYS A 308 -8.72 -23.50 21.87
C LYS A 308 -9.29 -22.81 23.12
N ALA A 309 -8.44 -22.17 23.91
CA ALA A 309 -8.90 -21.37 25.06
C ALA A 309 -9.67 -20.11 24.59
N LEU A 310 -9.36 -19.61 23.39
CA LEU A 310 -9.96 -18.41 22.81
C LEU A 310 -11.19 -18.66 21.92
N ASP A 311 -11.39 -19.88 21.40
CA ASP A 311 -12.49 -20.23 20.46
C ASP A 311 -13.89 -19.79 20.93
N LYS A 312 -14.14 -19.89 22.24
CA LYS A 312 -15.42 -19.49 22.85
C LYS A 312 -15.76 -18.01 22.67
N TYR A 313 -14.79 -17.14 22.38
CA TYR A 313 -15.00 -15.69 22.21
C TYR A 313 -15.30 -15.25 20.78
N ARG A 314 -15.35 -16.20 19.82
CA ARG A 314 -15.67 -15.95 18.40
C ARG A 314 -14.89 -14.75 17.85
N LEU A 315 -13.57 -14.78 17.99
CA LEU A 315 -12.70 -13.75 17.45
C LEU A 315 -12.74 -13.81 15.91
N ALA A 316 -12.48 -12.66 15.29
CA ALA A 316 -12.52 -12.57 13.83
C ALA A 316 -11.30 -13.22 13.18
N TRP A 317 -10.15 -13.19 13.87
CA TRP A 317 -8.99 -14.02 13.57
C TRP A 317 -8.00 -14.10 14.76
N LEU A 318 -7.10 -15.07 14.69
CA LEU A 318 -5.83 -15.15 15.42
C LEU A 318 -4.66 -14.91 14.44
N GLU A 319 -3.82 -13.95 14.77
CA GLU A 319 -2.75 -13.44 13.89
C GLU A 319 -1.36 -13.94 14.32
N ASP A 320 -0.50 -14.26 13.34
CA ASP A 320 0.93 -14.51 13.53
C ASP A 320 1.33 -15.44 14.70
N MET A 321 0.53 -16.50 14.91
CA MET A 321 0.73 -17.47 16.00
C MET A 321 2.07 -18.23 15.90
N VAL A 322 2.52 -18.50 14.67
CA VAL A 322 3.83 -19.07 14.36
C VAL A 322 4.40 -18.39 13.11
N PRO A 323 5.74 -18.44 12.88
CA PRO A 323 6.34 -17.87 11.69
C PRO A 323 5.70 -18.41 10.41
N TRP A 324 5.41 -17.51 9.48
CA TRP A 324 4.70 -17.83 8.23
C TRP A 324 5.40 -18.87 7.37
N GLU A 325 6.73 -19.03 7.50
CA GLU A 325 7.50 -20.04 6.75
C GLU A 325 7.10 -21.47 7.14
N TYR A 326 6.53 -21.68 8.33
CA TYR A 326 6.05 -22.98 8.80
C TYR A 326 4.62 -23.23 8.34
N THR A 327 4.40 -23.27 7.01
CA THR A 327 3.09 -23.49 6.38
C THR A 327 2.39 -24.76 6.88
N ASP A 328 3.13 -25.84 7.15
CA ASP A 328 2.63 -27.09 7.70
C ASP A 328 2.12 -26.94 9.15
N GLN A 329 2.82 -26.14 9.96
CA GLN A 329 2.38 -25.80 11.31
C GLN A 329 1.13 -24.94 11.26
N TRP A 330 1.09 -23.93 10.39
CA TRP A 330 -0.10 -23.12 10.15
C TRP A 330 -1.30 -23.97 9.77
N LYS A 331 -1.16 -24.88 8.80
CA LYS A 331 -2.23 -25.83 8.44
C LYS A 331 -2.73 -26.64 9.64
N THR A 332 -1.79 -27.11 10.47
CA THR A 332 -2.12 -27.87 11.69
C THR A 332 -2.88 -27.01 12.71
N ILE A 333 -2.55 -25.73 12.84
CA ILE A 333 -3.26 -24.77 13.71
C ILE A 333 -4.67 -24.54 13.17
N SER A 334 -4.80 -24.15 11.90
CA SER A 334 -6.10 -23.84 11.29
C SER A 334 -7.06 -25.03 11.33
N ASP A 335 -6.57 -26.26 11.12
CA ASP A 335 -7.40 -27.47 11.24
C ASP A 335 -7.86 -27.77 12.68
N ALA A 336 -7.12 -27.29 13.68
CA ALA A 336 -7.35 -27.60 15.08
C ALA A 336 -8.26 -26.60 15.79
N LEU A 337 -8.54 -25.43 15.19
CA LEU A 337 -9.23 -24.30 15.79
C LEU A 337 -10.55 -24.00 15.08
N GLU A 338 -11.52 -23.45 15.81
CA GLU A 338 -12.74 -22.90 15.20
C GLU A 338 -12.58 -21.44 14.79
N THR A 339 -11.69 -20.71 15.46
CA THR A 339 -11.39 -19.31 15.17
C THR A 339 -10.54 -19.21 13.90
N PRO A 340 -10.89 -18.31 12.96
CA PRO A 340 -10.07 -18.09 11.77
C PRO A 340 -8.63 -17.71 12.10
N THR A 341 -7.72 -18.06 11.22
CA THR A 341 -6.29 -17.83 11.34
C THR A 341 -5.78 -17.02 10.17
N LEU A 342 -4.79 -16.17 10.42
CA LEU A 342 -4.13 -15.40 9.37
C LEU A 342 -2.65 -15.13 9.65
N THR A 343 -1.92 -14.89 8.56
CA THR A 343 -0.54 -14.38 8.57
C THR A 343 -0.23 -13.75 7.22
N GLY A 344 0.86 -12.99 7.14
CA GLY A 344 1.39 -12.53 5.86
C GLY A 344 2.13 -11.20 5.85
N GLU A 345 2.19 -10.47 6.97
CA GLU A 345 2.67 -9.08 6.99
C GLU A 345 4.13 -8.93 6.54
N ASP A 346 4.95 -9.97 6.71
CA ASP A 346 6.36 -10.01 6.33
C ASP A 346 6.62 -10.76 5.01
N ILE A 347 5.59 -11.21 4.29
CA ILE A 347 5.77 -12.01 3.07
C ILE A 347 5.96 -11.10 1.86
N TYR A 348 7.06 -11.32 1.13
CA TYR A 348 7.38 -10.60 -0.10
C TYR A 348 6.93 -11.39 -1.34
N LEU A 349 6.25 -10.69 -2.25
CA LEU A 349 5.71 -11.17 -3.53
C LEU A 349 4.64 -12.25 -3.40
N LYS A 350 3.84 -12.38 -4.47
CA LYS A 350 2.82 -13.42 -4.56
C LYS A 350 3.38 -14.83 -4.37
N GLU A 351 4.59 -15.09 -4.85
CA GLU A 351 5.24 -16.40 -4.72
C GLU A 351 5.35 -16.85 -3.26
N GLY A 352 5.58 -15.94 -2.30
CA GLY A 352 5.65 -16.26 -0.88
C GLY A 352 4.31 -16.68 -0.27
N PHE A 353 3.19 -16.20 -0.82
CA PHE A 353 1.84 -16.54 -0.35
C PHE A 353 1.30 -17.87 -0.90
N LYS A 354 1.88 -18.38 -2.00
CA LYS A 354 1.31 -19.53 -2.72
C LYS A 354 1.18 -20.76 -1.83
N ALA A 355 2.18 -21.05 -1.00
CA ALA A 355 2.16 -22.21 -0.12
C ALA A 355 1.00 -22.13 0.91
N LEU A 356 0.81 -20.95 1.51
CA LEU A 356 -0.28 -20.71 2.46
C LEU A 356 -1.66 -20.89 1.80
N ILE A 357 -1.83 -20.33 0.59
CA ILE A 357 -3.09 -20.34 -0.16
C ILE A 357 -3.42 -21.73 -0.70
N GLU A 358 -2.48 -22.37 -1.40
CA GLU A 358 -2.70 -23.67 -2.08
C GLU A 358 -2.96 -24.79 -1.07
N GLN A 359 -2.32 -24.74 0.10
CA GLN A 359 -2.51 -25.74 1.15
C GLN A 359 -3.68 -25.43 2.08
N ARG A 360 -4.36 -24.27 1.92
CA ARG A 360 -5.34 -23.74 2.88
C ARG A 360 -4.78 -23.73 4.30
N ALA A 361 -3.55 -23.25 4.43
CA ALA A 361 -2.85 -23.19 5.72
C ALA A 361 -3.31 -22.02 6.59
N VAL A 362 -4.06 -21.08 6.02
CA VAL A 362 -4.72 -19.98 6.72
C VAL A 362 -6.11 -19.76 6.12
N ASP A 363 -6.98 -19.16 6.91
CA ASP A 363 -8.34 -18.80 6.49
C ASP A 363 -8.38 -17.45 5.74
N ILE A 364 -7.44 -16.57 6.07
CA ILE A 364 -7.32 -15.22 5.54
C ILE A 364 -5.84 -14.94 5.26
N VAL A 365 -5.51 -14.34 4.12
CA VAL A 365 -4.16 -13.80 3.86
C VAL A 365 -4.05 -12.36 4.36
N HIS A 366 -2.89 -12.00 4.88
CA HIS A 366 -2.68 -10.70 5.52
C HIS A 366 -1.44 -9.97 5.03
N PRO A 367 -1.37 -9.60 3.73
CA PRO A 367 -0.24 -8.86 3.21
C PRO A 367 -0.18 -7.44 3.78
N ASP A 368 1.04 -6.98 4.03
CA ASP A 368 1.35 -5.55 4.12
C ASP A 368 1.84 -5.05 2.76
N LEU A 369 1.27 -3.96 2.25
CA LEU A 369 1.59 -3.44 0.92
C LEU A 369 3.05 -2.96 0.79
N ALA A 370 3.64 -2.43 1.87
CA ALA A 370 5.04 -2.02 1.95
C ALA A 370 6.02 -3.19 2.11
N SER A 371 5.53 -4.42 2.28
CA SER A 371 6.35 -5.64 2.30
C SER A 371 6.05 -6.61 1.16
N SER A 372 4.84 -6.62 0.61
CA SER A 372 4.39 -7.66 -0.32
C SER A 372 4.58 -7.35 -1.80
N GLY A 373 4.91 -6.10 -2.15
CA GLY A 373 5.33 -5.73 -3.51
C GLY A 373 4.67 -4.46 -4.06
N GLY A 374 3.98 -3.67 -3.23
CA GLY A 374 3.28 -2.48 -3.69
C GLY A 374 1.86 -2.75 -4.19
N LEU A 375 1.23 -1.78 -4.85
CA LEU A 375 -0.20 -1.82 -5.16
C LEU A 375 -0.58 -2.99 -6.07
N LEU A 376 0.13 -3.19 -7.18
CA LEU A 376 -0.27 -4.19 -8.17
C LEU A 376 0.03 -5.62 -7.68
N GLU A 377 1.19 -5.84 -7.05
CA GLU A 377 1.57 -7.15 -6.56
C GLU A 377 0.70 -7.58 -5.36
N THR A 378 0.36 -6.65 -4.46
CA THR A 378 -0.58 -6.90 -3.36
C THR A 378 -1.97 -7.25 -3.89
N LYS A 379 -2.46 -6.54 -4.91
CA LYS A 379 -3.73 -6.90 -5.57
C LYS A 379 -3.65 -8.31 -6.16
N ARG A 380 -2.54 -8.70 -6.81
CA ARG A 380 -2.36 -10.05 -7.36
C ARG A 380 -2.36 -11.14 -6.29
N ILE A 381 -1.90 -10.85 -5.08
CA ILE A 381 -2.03 -11.75 -3.93
C ILE A 381 -3.52 -11.92 -3.59
N GLY A 382 -4.26 -10.83 -3.50
CA GLY A 382 -5.71 -10.83 -3.28
C GLY A 382 -6.47 -11.64 -4.34
N ASP A 383 -6.22 -11.37 -5.62
CA ASP A 383 -6.84 -12.10 -6.75
C ASP A 383 -6.51 -13.61 -6.68
N TYR A 384 -5.27 -13.97 -6.36
CA TYR A 384 -4.88 -15.38 -6.24
C TYR A 384 -5.55 -16.07 -5.04
N ALA A 385 -5.68 -15.38 -3.91
CA ALA A 385 -6.42 -15.88 -2.76
C ALA A 385 -7.92 -16.02 -3.07
N GLU A 386 -8.51 -15.09 -3.83
CA GLU A 386 -9.90 -15.13 -4.28
C GLU A 386 -10.19 -16.38 -5.10
N ASP A 387 -9.32 -16.74 -6.05
CA ASP A 387 -9.44 -17.98 -6.86
C ASP A 387 -9.52 -19.26 -6.00
N HIS A 388 -9.06 -19.19 -4.74
CA HIS A 388 -9.07 -20.31 -3.78
C HIS A 388 -10.16 -20.16 -2.70
N GLY A 389 -10.98 -19.11 -2.78
CA GLY A 389 -12.02 -18.80 -1.79
C GLY A 389 -11.47 -18.31 -0.45
N ILE A 390 -10.28 -17.70 -0.45
CA ILE A 390 -9.62 -17.14 0.73
C ILE A 390 -9.79 -15.62 0.72
N ALA A 391 -10.14 -15.05 1.88
CA ALA A 391 -10.31 -13.62 2.03
C ALA A 391 -8.98 -12.91 2.30
N MET A 392 -8.96 -11.58 2.14
CA MET A 392 -7.79 -10.77 2.40
C MET A 392 -8.10 -9.67 3.42
N ALA A 393 -7.39 -9.67 4.54
CA ALA A 393 -7.22 -8.48 5.38
C ALA A 393 -5.89 -7.82 5.00
N MET A 394 -5.72 -6.53 5.24
CA MET A 394 -4.45 -5.85 4.93
C MET A 394 -3.82 -5.29 6.20
N HIS A 395 -2.59 -5.70 6.47
CA HIS A 395 -1.75 -5.11 7.50
C HIS A 395 -1.34 -3.69 7.06
N PHE A 396 -1.26 -2.77 8.01
CA PHE A 396 -0.73 -1.44 7.77
C PHE A 396 -0.24 -0.76 9.05
N ALA A 397 1.06 -0.47 9.07
CA ALA A 397 1.71 0.43 10.01
C ALA A 397 2.64 1.39 9.25
N GLY A 398 2.31 2.68 9.20
CA GLY A 398 3.03 3.62 8.34
C GLY A 398 2.47 5.03 8.35
N THR A 399 2.87 5.88 7.41
CA THR A 399 2.33 7.24 7.27
C THR A 399 1.10 7.27 6.34
N PRO A 400 0.38 8.40 6.23
CA PRO A 400 -0.73 8.52 5.29
C PRO A 400 -0.37 8.24 3.82
N VAL A 401 0.92 8.27 3.45
CA VAL A 401 1.38 7.93 2.09
C VAL A 401 1.10 6.47 1.77
N SER A 402 1.67 5.54 2.55
CA SER A 402 1.40 4.11 2.36
C SER A 402 -0.05 3.75 2.70
N PHE A 403 -0.68 4.45 3.65
CA PHE A 403 -2.10 4.27 3.94
C PHE A 403 -2.96 4.48 2.69
N MET A 404 -2.75 5.58 1.96
CA MET A 404 -3.53 5.83 0.75
C MET A 404 -3.23 4.81 -0.35
N ALA A 405 -1.99 4.33 -0.49
CA ALA A 405 -1.68 3.22 -1.39
C ALA A 405 -2.51 1.97 -1.03
N ASN A 406 -2.61 1.64 0.27
CA ASN A 406 -3.47 0.56 0.77
C ASN A 406 -4.94 0.80 0.46
N VAL A 407 -5.46 2.02 0.63
CA VAL A 407 -6.86 2.37 0.29
C VAL A 407 -7.14 2.12 -1.20
N HIS A 408 -6.23 2.48 -2.10
CA HIS A 408 -6.37 2.20 -3.53
C HIS A 408 -6.35 0.71 -3.86
N CYS A 409 -5.42 -0.04 -3.26
CA CYS A 409 -5.32 -1.49 -3.45
C CYS A 409 -6.57 -2.22 -2.90
N ALA A 410 -6.98 -1.87 -1.68
CA ALA A 410 -8.20 -2.38 -1.06
C ALA A 410 -9.44 -2.06 -1.90
N ALA A 411 -9.55 -0.85 -2.46
CA ALA A 411 -10.65 -0.50 -3.34
C ALA A 411 -10.71 -1.40 -4.60
N ALA A 412 -9.56 -1.76 -5.16
CA ALA A 412 -9.42 -2.58 -6.36
C ALA A 412 -9.49 -4.10 -6.13
N THR A 413 -9.58 -4.56 -4.88
CA THR A 413 -9.51 -6.00 -4.53
C THR A 413 -10.86 -6.53 -4.03
N GLN A 414 -11.42 -7.56 -4.65
CA GLN A 414 -12.80 -8.00 -4.38
C GLN A 414 -12.94 -8.65 -3.00
N ASN A 415 -12.10 -9.64 -2.69
CA ASN A 415 -12.09 -10.44 -1.45
C ASN A 415 -11.55 -9.71 -0.20
N PHE A 416 -11.42 -8.38 -0.26
CA PHE A 416 -10.95 -7.53 0.85
C PHE A 416 -11.96 -7.45 2.00
N LEU A 417 -11.47 -7.58 3.25
CA LEU A 417 -12.24 -7.50 4.49
C LEU A 417 -12.10 -6.15 5.19
N ALA A 418 -10.89 -5.80 5.62
CA ALA A 418 -10.57 -4.60 6.38
C ALA A 418 -9.08 -4.25 6.27
N LEU A 419 -8.76 -2.97 6.46
CA LEU A 419 -7.41 -2.40 6.43
C LEU A 419 -7.05 -1.91 7.82
N GLU A 420 -5.86 -2.23 8.30
CA GLU A 420 -5.38 -1.74 9.58
C GLU A 420 -5.24 -0.22 9.63
N HIS A 421 -5.45 0.36 10.81
CA HIS A 421 -5.07 1.72 11.11
C HIS A 421 -4.37 1.80 12.48
N HIS A 422 -3.07 1.51 12.47
CA HIS A 422 -2.24 1.44 13.67
C HIS A 422 -1.98 2.82 14.32
N SER A 423 -2.03 3.93 13.57
CA SER A 423 -1.72 5.29 14.08
C SER A 423 -2.95 6.09 14.57
N VAL A 424 -4.03 5.39 14.90
CA VAL A 424 -5.33 5.97 15.31
C VAL A 424 -5.30 6.96 16.48
N ASP A 425 -4.36 6.81 17.42
CA ASP A 425 -4.20 7.70 18.57
C ASP A 425 -3.14 8.81 18.35
N VAL A 426 -2.52 8.84 17.17
CA VAL A 426 -1.52 9.85 16.80
C VAL A 426 -2.23 11.06 16.19
N THR A 427 -2.52 12.06 17.02
CA THR A 427 -3.39 13.21 16.67
C THR A 427 -2.90 14.06 15.49
N TRP A 428 -1.61 14.04 15.19
CA TRP A 428 -1.01 14.78 14.07
C TRP A 428 -0.87 13.95 12.79
N TRP A 429 -1.14 12.64 12.83
CA TRP A 429 -0.83 11.71 11.74
C TRP A 429 -1.55 12.08 10.44
N GLU A 430 -2.87 12.35 10.49
CA GLU A 430 -3.63 12.78 9.30
C GLU A 430 -3.13 14.11 8.73
N SER A 431 -2.55 14.97 9.58
CA SER A 431 -2.08 16.31 9.20
C SER A 431 -0.78 16.29 8.39
N LEU A 432 -0.11 15.14 8.27
CA LEU A 432 1.06 14.97 7.42
C LEU A 432 0.75 15.12 5.93
N VAL A 433 -0.52 14.97 5.53
CA VAL A 433 -0.97 15.09 4.15
C VAL A 433 -2.17 16.01 4.01
N LYS A 434 -2.44 16.44 2.79
CA LYS A 434 -3.68 17.08 2.37
C LYS A 434 -4.29 16.25 1.25
N THR A 435 -5.59 16.01 1.31
CA THR A 435 -6.32 15.41 0.19
C THR A 435 -6.49 16.45 -0.91
N THR A 436 -6.29 16.02 -2.17
CA THR A 436 -6.33 16.95 -3.32
C THR A 436 -7.75 17.26 -3.80
N ASP A 437 -8.73 16.51 -3.32
CA ASP A 437 -10.17 16.67 -3.57
C ASP A 437 -10.96 17.19 -2.35
N GLY A 438 -10.27 17.55 -1.26
CA GLY A 438 -10.88 18.10 -0.04
C GLY A 438 -11.67 17.09 0.80
N ARG A 439 -11.62 15.79 0.48
CA ARG A 439 -12.24 14.75 1.31
C ARG A 439 -11.51 14.62 2.65
N LYS A 440 -12.16 14.03 3.65
CA LYS A 440 -11.45 13.57 4.85
C LYS A 440 -10.58 12.36 4.51
N LEU A 441 -9.43 12.24 5.17
CA LEU A 441 -8.59 11.05 5.03
C LEU A 441 -9.31 9.83 5.64
N ILE A 442 -9.86 10.01 6.84
CA ILE A 442 -10.68 9.03 7.55
C ILE A 442 -12.01 9.68 7.94
N ASP A 443 -13.11 8.96 7.74
CA ASP A 443 -14.44 9.35 8.18
C ASP A 443 -15.14 8.18 8.87
N LYS A 444 -15.28 8.30 10.19
CA LYS A 444 -16.02 7.35 11.05
C LYS A 444 -15.58 5.89 10.86
N GLY A 445 -14.29 5.59 10.97
CA GLY A 445 -13.75 4.23 10.86
C GLY A 445 -13.66 3.67 9.44
N TYR A 446 -13.85 4.53 8.43
CA TYR A 446 -13.67 4.20 7.02
C TYR A 446 -12.74 5.22 6.36
N ALA A 447 -11.96 4.78 5.38
CA ALA A 447 -11.24 5.68 4.48
C ALA A 447 -12.07 5.90 3.20
N PRO A 448 -12.54 7.13 2.91
CA PRO A 448 -13.18 7.43 1.63
C PRO A 448 -12.19 7.25 0.47
N VAL A 449 -12.60 6.50 -0.56
CA VAL A 449 -11.76 6.28 -1.75
C VAL A 449 -11.78 7.55 -2.61
N PRO A 450 -10.62 8.06 -3.07
CA PRO A 450 -10.58 9.20 -3.99
C PRO A 450 -11.20 8.81 -5.33
N LEU A 451 -12.31 9.46 -5.71
CA LEU A 451 -13.06 9.07 -6.91
C LEU A 451 -12.52 9.70 -8.19
N GLU A 452 -11.98 10.91 -8.09
CA GLU A 452 -11.47 11.68 -9.23
C GLU A 452 -10.04 12.19 -9.00
N ALA A 453 -9.58 12.24 -7.74
CA ALA A 453 -8.26 12.74 -7.39
C ALA A 453 -7.15 11.88 -8.01
N PRO A 454 -6.24 12.45 -8.83
CA PRO A 454 -5.19 11.70 -9.49
C PRO A 454 -4.15 11.09 -8.52
N GLY A 455 -3.53 9.98 -8.94
CA GLY A 455 -2.51 9.29 -8.15
C GLY A 455 -3.09 8.72 -6.87
N LEU A 456 -2.38 8.91 -5.75
CA LEU A 456 -2.85 8.56 -4.40
C LEU A 456 -3.92 9.53 -3.85
N GLY A 457 -4.23 10.60 -4.59
CA GLY A 457 -5.19 11.62 -4.18
C GLY A 457 -4.75 12.49 -3.00
N ILE A 458 -3.45 12.52 -2.70
CA ILE A 458 -2.86 13.28 -1.59
C ILE A 458 -1.59 14.03 -2.00
N GLU A 459 -1.27 15.06 -1.24
CA GLU A 459 0.00 15.79 -1.24
C GLU A 459 0.55 15.88 0.18
N LEU A 460 1.88 15.95 0.33
CA LEU A 460 2.49 16.14 1.65
C LEU A 460 2.22 17.56 2.17
N ASN A 461 1.87 17.65 3.45
CA ASN A 461 1.90 18.90 4.19
C ASN A 461 3.32 19.13 4.72
N GLU A 462 4.19 19.70 3.90
CA GLU A 462 5.63 19.81 4.20
C GLU A 462 5.92 20.43 5.58
N GLU A 463 5.17 21.46 5.96
CA GLU A 463 5.36 22.15 7.24
C GLU A 463 5.02 21.26 8.44
N GLU A 464 4.05 20.36 8.29
CA GLU A 464 3.74 19.39 9.35
C GLU A 464 4.76 18.25 9.35
N VAL A 465 5.13 17.72 8.19
CA VAL A 465 6.13 16.66 8.08
C VAL A 465 7.46 17.09 8.71
N LYS A 466 7.91 18.33 8.49
CA LYS A 466 9.15 18.87 9.07
C LYS A 466 9.16 18.85 10.61
N LYS A 467 8.00 19.02 11.27
CA LYS A 467 7.89 18.98 12.74
C LYS A 467 8.13 17.57 13.30
N HIS A 468 7.77 16.55 12.53
CA HIS A 468 7.79 15.15 12.95
C HIS A 468 8.93 14.35 12.30
N LEU A 469 9.92 15.02 11.71
CA LEU A 469 11.11 14.34 11.19
C LEU A 469 11.84 13.58 12.30
N HIS A 470 12.39 12.42 11.95
CA HIS A 470 13.12 11.57 12.88
C HIS A 470 14.28 12.34 13.55
N PRO A 471 14.48 12.23 14.88
CA PRO A 471 15.47 13.05 15.59
C PRO A 471 16.90 12.90 15.07
N LYS A 472 17.25 11.72 14.55
CA LYS A 472 18.59 11.41 14.02
C LYS A 472 18.80 11.82 12.55
N ASP A 473 17.74 12.18 11.83
CA ASP A 473 17.83 12.63 10.43
C ASP A 473 16.76 13.68 10.16
N LYS A 474 17.20 14.94 10.01
CA LYS A 474 16.34 16.10 9.75
C LYS A 474 16.36 16.51 8.27
N SER A 475 16.93 15.69 7.39
CA SER A 475 16.88 15.93 5.95
C SER A 475 15.44 15.84 5.44
N PHE A 476 15.11 16.73 4.50
CA PHE A 476 13.80 16.78 3.88
C PHE A 476 13.96 16.82 2.37
N PHE A 477 13.85 15.66 1.73
CA PHE A 477 13.99 15.47 0.28
C PHE A 477 15.20 16.20 -0.31
N ALA A 478 16.35 16.10 0.37
CA ALA A 478 17.62 16.54 -0.18
C ALA A 478 18.00 15.66 -1.40
N PRO A 479 18.70 16.21 -2.42
CA PRO A 479 19.22 15.41 -3.52
C PRO A 479 20.13 14.29 -3.03
N THR A 480 20.09 13.13 -3.70
CA THR A 480 20.85 11.93 -3.33
C THR A 480 21.83 11.49 -4.45
N PRO A 481 22.76 12.36 -4.88
CA PRO A 481 23.60 12.12 -6.07
C PRO A 481 24.48 10.87 -5.95
N ASP A 482 24.86 10.49 -4.73
CA ASP A 482 25.68 9.32 -4.43
C ASP A 482 25.07 8.00 -4.91
N TRP A 483 23.77 7.98 -5.20
CA TRP A 483 23.02 6.80 -5.64
C TRP A 483 22.71 6.81 -7.14
N ASN A 484 23.18 7.81 -7.89
CA ASN A 484 22.91 7.91 -9.32
C ASN A 484 23.62 6.81 -10.13
N GLU A 485 24.83 6.45 -9.71
CA GLU A 485 25.74 5.62 -10.50
C GLU A 485 26.13 4.30 -9.82
N LYS A 486 25.74 4.11 -8.54
CA LYS A 486 26.00 2.87 -7.80
C LYS A 486 25.11 1.75 -8.33
N ARG A 487 25.67 0.90 -9.18
CA ARG A 487 25.06 -0.32 -9.70
C ARG A 487 25.96 -1.52 -9.43
N SER A 488 25.36 -2.65 -9.09
CA SER A 488 26.02 -3.96 -9.09
C SER A 488 25.66 -4.74 -10.37
N HIS A 489 26.40 -5.81 -10.64
CA HIS A 489 26.12 -6.71 -11.77
C HIS A 489 25.21 -7.85 -11.29
N ASP A 490 23.91 -7.58 -11.26
CA ASP A 490 22.90 -8.41 -10.58
C ASP A 490 22.24 -9.44 -11.49
N ARG A 491 23.02 -10.06 -12.38
CA ARG A 491 22.52 -11.09 -13.28
C ARG A 491 22.41 -12.42 -12.53
N LEU A 492 21.23 -13.06 -12.54
CA LEU A 492 20.99 -14.32 -11.83
C LEU A 492 21.22 -15.59 -12.68
N TRP A 493 21.59 -15.46 -13.95
CA TRP A 493 21.77 -16.58 -14.88
C TRP A 493 22.96 -16.36 -15.83
N SER A 494 23.52 -17.44 -16.40
CA SER A 494 24.67 -17.41 -17.32
C SER A 494 24.28 -17.07 -18.74
#